data_AF-A0A9D7E046-F1
#
_entry.id   AF-A0A9D7E046-F1
#
_cell.length_a   1.000
_cell.length_b   1.000
_cell.length_c   1.000
_cell.angle_alpha   90.00
_cell.angle_beta   90.00
_cell.angle_gamma   90.00
#
_symmetry.space_group_name_H-M   'P 1'
#
loop_
_entity.id
_entity.type
_entity.pdbx_description
1 polymer ?
#
loop_
_entity_poly.entity_id
_entity_poly.type
_entity_poly.pdbx_seq_one_letter_code
_entity_poly.pdbx_strand_id
1 'polypeptide(L)'
;MIDCTAGLPSPFGKHRVAQNCAGVRAVRVYDLLPQRDFSKDPAVPFINGFSALLVAILISPLASAGVYSPDDFYNGVRAYEMVYGGVRQRDPRMEGSAFEFLGYVKALTDSNNGIAFCIRQDAFPKAVSLLVKQYNRQPEWRDVDPPVVVVEALRSAFPCGTPPVITRP
;
A
#
# COMPACT_ATOMS: atom_id res chain seq x y z
N MET A 1 -4.83 -42.06 0.12
CA MET A 1 -5.19 -42.08 -1.31
C MET A 1 -6.58 -41.50 -1.42
N ILE A 2 -6.70 -40.30 -1.99
CA ILE A 2 -8.00 -39.68 -2.29
C ILE A 2 -8.15 -39.72 -3.80
N ASP A 3 -9.16 -40.47 -4.23
CA ASP A 3 -9.53 -40.71 -5.61
C ASP A 3 -10.34 -39.50 -6.13
N CYS A 4 -9.92 -38.92 -7.24
CA CYS A 4 -10.64 -37.85 -7.93
C CYS A 4 -11.00 -38.34 -9.33
N THR A 5 -12.20 -38.89 -9.47
CA THR A 5 -12.73 -39.43 -10.72
C THR A 5 -13.08 -38.32 -11.72
N ALA A 6 -12.77 -38.56 -12.99
CA ALA A 6 -12.85 -37.64 -14.11
C ALA A 6 -14.28 -37.23 -14.52
N GLY A 7 -14.46 -35.95 -14.88
CA GLY A 7 -15.65 -35.43 -15.56
C GLY A 7 -15.51 -35.44 -17.09
N LEU A 8 -16.56 -35.91 -17.77
CA LEU A 8 -16.72 -36.03 -19.22
C LEU A 8 -16.77 -34.67 -19.97
N PRO A 9 -16.47 -34.65 -21.30
CA PRO A 9 -16.32 -33.44 -22.10
C PRO A 9 -17.67 -32.83 -22.55
N SER A 10 -17.71 -31.51 -22.68
CA SER A 10 -18.86 -30.74 -23.19
C SER A 10 -18.56 -30.19 -24.60
N PRO A 11 -19.52 -30.20 -25.56
CA PRO A 11 -19.24 -29.96 -26.98
C PRO A 11 -19.28 -28.49 -27.44
N PHE A 12 -19.36 -27.50 -26.55
CA PHE A 12 -19.37 -26.08 -26.92
C PHE A 12 -18.45 -25.26 -26.00
N GLY A 13 -17.30 -24.85 -26.55
CA GLY A 13 -16.21 -24.21 -25.80
C GLY A 13 -16.52 -22.78 -25.34
N LYS A 14 -16.88 -22.65 -24.06
CA LYS A 14 -16.69 -21.47 -23.21
C LYS A 14 -16.39 -21.98 -21.79
N HIS A 15 -15.21 -21.69 -21.27
CA HIS A 15 -14.71 -22.39 -20.08
C HIS A 15 -15.46 -22.01 -18.80
N ARG A 16 -15.94 -23.09 -18.17
CA ARG A 16 -16.64 -23.16 -16.90
C ARG A 16 -15.68 -22.96 -15.74
N VAL A 17 -16.29 -22.35 -14.72
CA VAL A 17 -15.88 -22.22 -13.33
C VAL A 17 -15.56 -23.60 -12.73
N ALA A 18 -14.35 -23.77 -12.21
CA ALA A 18 -13.99 -24.89 -11.34
C ALA A 18 -14.25 -24.48 -9.89
N GLN A 19 -15.13 -25.21 -9.20
CA GLN A 19 -15.37 -25.09 -7.77
C GLN A 19 -14.42 -26.02 -7.01
N ASN A 20 -13.59 -25.39 -6.19
CA ASN A 20 -13.03 -25.78 -4.89
C ASN A 20 -12.93 -27.28 -4.53
N CYS A 21 -11.67 -27.72 -4.41
CA CYS A 21 -11.26 -28.73 -3.45
C CYS A 21 -10.22 -28.14 -2.49
N ALA A 22 -10.58 -28.13 -1.20
CA ALA A 22 -9.74 -28.23 -0.01
C ALA A 22 -8.60 -27.23 0.24
N GLY A 23 -8.79 -26.41 1.28
CA GLY A 23 -7.87 -26.43 2.42
C GLY A 23 -6.52 -25.75 2.25
N VAL A 24 -6.50 -24.45 1.94
CA VAL A 24 -5.32 -23.61 2.18
C VAL A 24 -5.70 -22.56 3.20
N ARG A 25 -5.27 -22.78 4.45
CA ARG A 25 -5.28 -21.73 5.48
C ARG A 25 -4.53 -20.53 4.91
N ALA A 26 -5.20 -19.38 4.90
CA ALA A 26 -4.57 -18.10 4.63
C ALA A 26 -3.47 -17.88 5.67
N VAL A 27 -2.23 -18.19 5.31
CA VAL A 27 -1.05 -17.75 6.05
C VAL A 27 -0.97 -16.25 5.81
N ARG A 28 -1.22 -15.47 6.87
CA ARG A 28 -1.03 -14.03 6.82
C ARG A 28 0.45 -13.77 6.59
N VAL A 29 0.78 -12.93 5.61
CA VAL A 29 2.15 -12.51 5.28
C VAL A 29 2.85 -11.80 6.48
N TYR A 30 2.10 -11.48 7.54
CA TYR A 30 2.65 -10.94 8.79
C TYR A 30 3.31 -11.99 9.72
N ASP A 31 3.20 -13.29 9.43
CA ASP A 31 3.81 -14.37 10.26
C ASP A 31 5.28 -14.68 9.91
N LEU A 32 5.90 -13.95 8.96
CA LEU A 32 7.30 -14.18 8.57
C LEU A 32 8.28 -13.10 9.08
N LEU A 33 7.84 -12.20 9.95
CA LEU A 33 8.77 -11.36 10.71
C LEU A 33 9.36 -12.19 11.85
N PRO A 34 10.69 -12.33 11.95
CA PRO A 34 11.29 -13.04 13.07
C PRO A 34 10.94 -12.30 14.37
N GLN A 35 10.09 -12.93 15.19
CA GLN A 35 9.98 -12.56 16.60
C GLN A 35 11.33 -12.87 17.25
N ARG A 36 12.16 -11.84 17.37
CA ARG A 36 13.29 -11.89 18.30
C ARG A 36 12.72 -11.93 19.70
N ASP A 37 12.84 -13.10 20.33
CA ASP A 37 12.68 -13.30 21.76
C ASP A 37 13.63 -12.38 22.52
N PHE A 38 13.12 -11.22 22.93
CA PHE A 38 13.75 -10.35 23.93
C PHE A 38 13.25 -10.76 25.31
N SER A 39 13.72 -11.91 25.81
CA SER A 39 13.41 -12.35 27.18
C SER A 39 14.51 -13.25 27.74
N LYS A 40 15.52 -12.62 28.38
CA LYS A 40 16.11 -13.01 29.69
C LYS A 40 17.36 -12.19 30.01
N ASP A 41 17.13 -11.09 30.75
CA ASP A 41 17.84 -10.55 31.94
C ASP A 41 19.38 -10.35 31.98
N PRO A 42 19.95 -9.48 32.87
CA PRO A 42 19.36 -8.40 33.71
C PRO A 42 20.17 -7.06 33.68
N ALA A 43 19.70 -6.10 34.50
CA ALA A 43 20.37 -4.85 34.93
C ALA A 43 20.15 -3.59 34.06
N VAL A 44 18.93 -3.05 34.16
CA VAL A 44 18.68 -1.63 33.87
C VAL A 44 19.00 -0.85 35.15
N PRO A 45 20.00 0.05 35.18
CA PRO A 45 20.18 0.94 36.31
C PRO A 45 18.96 1.86 36.41
N PHE A 46 18.39 1.89 37.61
CA PHE A 46 17.33 2.81 38.02
C PHE A 46 17.90 4.23 38.00
N ILE A 47 17.88 4.88 36.83
CA ILE A 47 18.25 6.29 36.70
C ILE A 47 17.06 7.10 37.18
N ASN A 48 17.26 7.72 38.34
CA ASN A 48 16.33 8.64 38.98
C ASN A 48 15.77 9.67 37.99
N GLY A 49 14.47 9.93 38.15
CA GLY A 49 13.61 10.65 37.24
C GLY A 49 14.08 12.06 36.88
N PHE A 50 13.44 12.57 35.82
CA PHE A 50 13.53 13.90 35.19
C PHE A 50 14.38 14.07 33.93
N SER A 51 15.22 13.12 33.50
CA SER A 51 15.95 13.24 32.22
C SER A 51 15.59 12.21 31.13
N ALA A 52 14.70 11.26 31.42
CA ALA A 52 14.33 10.20 30.48
C ALA A 52 13.27 10.60 29.42
N LEU A 53 12.67 11.79 29.53
CA LEU A 53 11.67 12.26 28.55
C LEU A 53 12.28 12.80 27.25
N LEU A 54 13.58 13.13 27.25
CA LEU A 54 14.28 13.67 26.08
C LEU A 54 15.02 12.63 25.24
N VAL A 55 15.23 11.41 25.75
CA VAL A 55 15.96 10.34 25.02
C VAL A 55 15.03 9.42 24.24
N ALA A 56 13.74 9.33 24.62
CA ALA A 56 12.75 8.58 23.85
C ALA A 56 12.35 9.24 22.51
N ILE A 57 12.74 10.50 22.26
CA ILE A 57 12.42 11.24 21.02
C ILE A 57 13.50 11.02 19.95
N LEU A 58 14.67 10.46 20.28
CA LEU A 58 15.79 10.26 19.34
C LEU A 58 15.82 8.89 18.67
N ILE A 59 14.86 8.01 18.95
CA ILE A 59 14.69 6.71 18.24
C ILE A 59 13.42 6.76 17.39
N SER A 60 13.27 7.81 16.58
CA SER A 60 12.40 7.73 15.40
C SER A 60 13.29 7.29 14.24
N PRO A 61 13.23 6.04 13.79
CA PRO A 61 13.83 5.72 12.51
C PRO A 61 13.01 6.45 11.44
N LEU A 62 13.48 7.63 11.02
CA LEU A 62 13.28 8.13 9.66
C LEU A 62 13.99 7.16 8.70
N ALA A 63 13.54 5.91 8.65
CA ALA A 63 14.19 4.83 7.90
C ALA A 63 13.48 4.49 6.59
N SER A 64 12.59 5.33 6.08
CA SER A 64 11.91 5.04 4.80
C SER A 64 11.86 6.20 3.82
N ALA A 65 12.39 7.38 4.16
CA ALA A 65 12.38 8.54 3.28
C ALA A 65 13.35 8.45 2.09
N GLY A 66 14.19 7.41 2.01
CA GLY A 66 15.19 7.23 0.95
C GLY A 66 15.00 6.00 0.06
N VAL A 67 13.89 5.26 0.16
CA VAL A 67 13.77 3.95 -0.52
C VAL A 67 13.11 4.03 -1.91
N TYR A 68 12.36 5.09 -2.20
CA TYR A 68 11.63 5.22 -3.47
C TYR A 68 11.92 6.57 -4.12
N SER A 69 12.75 6.57 -5.16
CA SER A 69 13.17 7.79 -5.85
C SER A 69 12.05 8.35 -6.75
N PRO A 70 12.14 9.63 -7.17
CA PRO A 70 11.23 10.17 -8.19
C PRO A 70 11.26 9.37 -9.50
N ASP A 71 12.43 8.85 -9.91
CA ASP A 71 12.57 7.99 -11.09
C ASP A 71 11.84 6.64 -10.90
N ASP A 72 11.96 6.01 -9.73
CA ASP A 72 11.24 4.78 -9.42
C ASP A 72 9.72 5.01 -9.44
N PHE A 73 9.28 6.15 -8.91
CA PHE A 73 7.88 6.54 -8.94
C PHE A 73 7.36 6.77 -10.36
N TYR A 74 8.12 7.46 -11.20
CA TYR A 74 7.81 7.64 -12.62
C TYR A 74 7.68 6.29 -13.34
N ASN A 75 8.64 5.38 -13.13
CA ASN A 75 8.64 4.04 -13.70
C ASN A 75 7.45 3.21 -13.18
N GLY A 76 7.10 3.34 -11.90
CA GLY A 76 5.94 2.72 -11.27
C GLY A 76 4.61 3.19 -11.87
N VAL A 77 4.47 4.49 -12.11
CA VAL A 77 3.30 5.07 -12.80
C VAL A 77 3.17 4.49 -14.21
N ARG A 78 4.25 4.47 -14.98
CA ARG A 78 4.26 3.89 -16.34
C ARG A 78 3.92 2.41 -16.32
N ALA A 79 4.45 1.65 -15.36
CA ALA A 79 4.14 0.23 -15.19
C ALA A 79 2.64 0.03 -14.89
N TYR A 80 2.07 0.84 -14.01
CA TYR A 80 0.63 0.83 -13.72
C TYR A 80 -0.21 1.08 -14.97
N GLU A 81 0.14 2.07 -15.79
CA GLU A 81 -0.60 2.35 -17.04
C GLU A 81 -0.50 1.21 -18.06
N MET A 82 0.65 0.55 -18.17
CA MET A 82 0.82 -0.60 -19.07
C MET A 82 -0.01 -1.82 -18.63
N VAL A 83 -0.14 -2.03 -17.31
CA VAL A 83 -0.84 -3.21 -16.77
C VAL A 83 -2.34 -2.96 -16.61
N TYR A 84 -2.74 -1.76 -16.19
CA TYR A 84 -4.12 -1.42 -15.82
C TYR A 84 -4.77 -0.31 -16.65
N GLY A 85 -4.00 0.46 -17.43
CA GLY A 85 -4.47 1.65 -18.17
C GLY A 85 -5.28 1.37 -19.44
N GLY A 86 -5.76 0.14 -19.65
CA GLY A 86 -6.63 -0.21 -20.78
C GLY A 86 -5.92 -0.35 -22.13
N VAL A 87 -4.58 -0.21 -22.17
CA VAL A 87 -3.79 -0.51 -23.37
C VAL A 87 -3.86 -2.03 -23.61
N ARG A 88 -4.19 -2.42 -24.84
CA ARG A 88 -4.56 -3.81 -25.23
C ARG A 88 -3.43 -4.85 -25.11
N GLN A 89 -2.25 -4.48 -24.63
CA GLN A 89 -1.13 -5.38 -24.41
C GLN A 89 -0.62 -5.21 -22.99
N ARG A 90 -1.18 -6.02 -22.09
CA ARG A 90 -0.63 -6.23 -20.76
C ARG A 90 0.75 -6.85 -20.92
N ASP A 91 1.79 -6.13 -20.53
CA ASP A 91 3.17 -6.65 -20.50
C ASP A 91 3.39 -7.36 -19.15
N PRO A 92 3.51 -8.70 -19.11
CA PRO A 92 3.72 -9.45 -17.87
C PRO A 92 5.01 -9.04 -17.15
N ARG A 93 5.99 -8.50 -17.88
CA ARG A 93 7.29 -8.09 -17.31
C ARG A 93 7.18 -6.85 -16.45
N MET A 94 6.13 -6.04 -16.65
CA MET A 94 5.88 -4.81 -15.88
C MET A 94 4.98 -5.03 -14.66
N GLU A 95 4.44 -6.24 -14.47
CA GLU A 95 3.53 -6.53 -13.36
C GLU A 95 4.20 -6.34 -12.01
N GLY A 96 5.46 -6.79 -11.86
CA GLY A 96 6.22 -6.62 -10.62
C GLY A 96 6.32 -5.15 -10.20
N SER A 97 6.77 -4.29 -11.12
CA SER A 97 6.89 -2.86 -10.86
C SER A 97 5.54 -2.18 -10.62
N ALA A 98 4.47 -2.62 -11.29
CA ALA A 98 3.12 -2.12 -11.03
C ALA A 98 2.63 -2.50 -9.63
N PHE A 99 2.93 -3.72 -9.16
CA PHE A 99 2.60 -4.17 -7.81
C PHE A 99 3.42 -3.42 -6.75
N GLU A 100 4.71 -3.18 -6.98
CA GLU A 100 5.56 -2.38 -6.09
C GLU A 100 5.03 -0.96 -5.94
N PHE A 101 4.68 -0.32 -7.06
CA PHE A 101 4.04 1.00 -7.08
C PHE A 101 2.71 1.00 -6.28
N LEU A 102 1.85 0.00 -6.48
CA LEU A 102 0.60 -0.13 -5.73
C LEU A 102 0.84 -0.30 -4.23
N GLY A 103 1.81 -1.12 -3.84
CA GLY A 103 2.20 -1.33 -2.45
C GLY A 103 2.70 -0.03 -1.81
N TYR A 104 3.53 0.72 -2.53
CA TYR A 104 4.04 2.02 -2.10
C TYR A 104 2.91 3.03 -1.87
N VAL A 105 2.01 3.21 -2.84
CA VAL A 105 0.87 4.13 -2.72
C VAL A 105 -0.08 3.67 -1.61
N LYS A 106 -0.25 2.36 -1.40
CA LYS A 106 -1.08 1.82 -0.30
C LYS A 106 -0.49 2.16 1.07
N ALA A 107 0.82 2.02 1.25
CA ALA A 107 1.48 2.36 2.52
C ALA A 107 1.34 3.85 2.86
N LEU A 108 1.49 4.74 1.87
CA LEU A 108 1.26 6.17 2.04
C LEU A 108 -0.22 6.50 2.30
N THR A 109 -1.12 5.82 1.61
CA THR A 109 -2.56 5.95 1.83
C THR A 109 -2.91 5.58 3.27
N ASP A 110 -2.48 4.43 3.75
CA ASP A 110 -2.82 3.93 5.09
C ASP A 110 -2.24 4.80 6.21
N SER A 111 -1.02 5.32 6.03
CA SER A 111 -0.36 6.18 7.02
C SER A 111 -0.95 7.59 7.11
N ASN A 112 -1.60 8.08 6.05
CA ASN A 112 -2.12 9.45 5.98
C ASN A 112 -3.66 9.53 5.98
N ASN A 113 -4.36 8.41 5.83
CA ASN A 113 -5.82 8.37 5.81
C ASN A 113 -6.41 8.74 7.17
N GLY A 114 -7.37 9.66 7.17
CA GLY A 114 -7.95 10.26 8.39
C GLY A 114 -7.17 11.46 8.93
N ILE A 115 -5.99 11.77 8.37
CA ILE A 115 -5.17 12.92 8.77
C ILE A 115 -5.08 13.94 7.62
N ALA A 116 -4.53 13.52 6.48
CA ALA A 116 -4.33 14.40 5.33
C ALA A 116 -5.48 14.34 4.30
N PHE A 117 -6.15 13.19 4.22
CA PHE A 117 -7.28 12.90 3.32
C PHE A 117 -8.13 11.78 3.91
N CYS A 118 -9.35 11.62 3.44
CA CYS A 118 -10.32 10.65 3.98
C CYS A 118 -10.86 9.75 2.86
N ILE A 119 -10.18 8.63 2.65
CA ILE A 119 -10.48 7.64 1.61
C ILE A 119 -11.15 6.42 2.26
N ARG A 120 -12.26 5.96 1.66
CA ARG A 120 -12.89 4.69 2.02
C ARG A 120 -12.07 3.52 1.45
N GLN A 121 -12.05 2.37 2.15
CA GLN A 121 -11.26 1.21 1.73
C GLN A 121 -11.59 0.71 0.30
N ASP A 122 -12.86 0.80 -0.11
CA ASP A 122 -13.35 0.43 -1.44
C ASP A 122 -12.95 1.43 -2.54
N ALA A 123 -12.45 2.61 -2.18
CA ALA A 123 -12.06 3.66 -3.13
C ALA A 123 -10.57 3.61 -3.52
N PHE A 124 -9.75 2.70 -2.98
CA PHE A 124 -8.31 2.66 -3.26
C PHE A 124 -7.96 2.53 -4.76
N PRO A 125 -8.57 1.61 -5.56
CA PRO A 125 -8.27 1.54 -7.00
C PRO A 125 -8.61 2.84 -7.75
N LYS A 126 -9.69 3.52 -7.34
CA LYS A 126 -10.08 4.82 -7.89
C LYS A 126 -9.08 5.90 -7.49
N ALA A 127 -8.60 5.89 -6.25
CA ALA A 127 -7.60 6.82 -5.77
C ALA A 127 -6.28 6.72 -6.56
N VAL A 128 -5.79 5.50 -6.80
CA VAL A 128 -4.57 5.28 -7.61
C VAL A 128 -4.75 5.77 -9.05
N SER A 129 -5.88 5.45 -9.70
CA SER A 129 -6.11 5.92 -11.08
C SER A 129 -6.21 7.46 -11.18
N LEU A 130 -6.77 8.13 -10.17
CA LEU A 130 -6.79 9.60 -10.10
C LEU A 130 -5.39 10.18 -9.87
N LEU A 131 -4.60 9.57 -8.96
CA LEU A 131 -3.21 9.94 -8.72
C LEU A 131 -2.39 9.88 -10.01
N VAL A 132 -2.45 8.76 -10.72
CA VAL A 132 -1.72 8.57 -12.00
C VAL A 132 -2.15 9.62 -13.03
N LYS A 133 -3.46 9.86 -13.15
CA LYS A 133 -4.01 10.86 -14.06
C LYS A 133 -3.57 12.29 -13.71
N GLN A 134 -3.47 12.63 -12.42
CA GLN A 134 -3.01 13.95 -11.97
C GLN A 134 -1.49 14.11 -12.16
N TYR A 135 -0.71 13.08 -11.84
CA TYR A 135 0.74 13.05 -12.05
C TYR A 135 1.12 13.27 -13.51
N ASN A 136 0.45 12.58 -14.44
CA ASN A 136 0.70 12.73 -15.88
C ASN A 136 0.30 14.10 -16.45
N ARG A 137 -0.49 14.90 -15.71
CA ARG A 137 -0.89 16.26 -16.10
C ARG A 137 0.06 17.35 -15.60
N GLN A 138 0.93 17.03 -14.64
CA GLN A 138 1.82 17.98 -13.95
C GLN A 138 3.27 17.53 -14.13
N PRO A 139 3.95 17.91 -15.23
CA PRO A 139 5.34 17.53 -15.46
C PRO A 139 6.29 18.00 -14.35
N GLU A 140 5.95 19.06 -13.64
CA GLU A 140 6.69 19.57 -12.47
C GLU A 140 6.72 18.59 -11.30
N TRP A 141 5.80 17.61 -11.23
CA TRP A 141 5.80 16.59 -10.18
C TRP A 141 6.87 15.51 -10.37
N ARG A 142 7.58 15.50 -11.50
CA ARG A 142 8.66 14.53 -11.77
C ARG A 142 9.89 14.73 -10.90
N ASP A 143 10.13 15.97 -10.49
CA ASP A 143 11.28 16.33 -9.64
C ASP A 143 10.88 16.48 -8.16
N VAL A 144 9.62 16.17 -7.82
CA VAL A 144 9.08 16.28 -6.46
C VAL A 144 9.15 14.93 -5.76
N ASP A 145 9.45 14.96 -4.47
CA ASP A 145 9.47 13.76 -3.62
C ASP A 145 8.14 12.99 -3.70
N PRO A 146 8.16 11.68 -4.01
CA PRO A 146 6.95 10.89 -4.21
C PRO A 146 5.92 10.92 -3.07
N PRO A 147 6.29 10.94 -1.77
CA PRO A 147 5.32 11.08 -0.69
C PRO A 147 4.49 12.36 -0.79
N VAL A 148 5.12 13.47 -1.19
CA VAL A 148 4.45 14.77 -1.32
C VAL A 148 3.44 14.71 -2.47
N VAL A 149 3.85 14.16 -3.62
CA VAL A 149 2.99 13.95 -4.79
C VAL A 149 1.74 13.15 -4.43
N VAL A 150 1.91 12.01 -3.75
CA VAL A 150 0.79 11.13 -3.38
C VAL A 150 -0.16 11.84 -2.42
N VAL A 151 0.37 12.47 -1.36
CA VAL A 151 -0.47 13.12 -0.36
C VAL A 151 -1.21 14.32 -0.96
N GLU A 152 -0.57 15.14 -1.77
CA GLU A 152 -1.19 16.31 -2.39
C GLU A 152 -2.29 15.91 -3.39
N ALA A 153 -2.01 14.92 -4.24
CA ALA A 153 -2.99 14.36 -5.17
C ALA A 153 -4.24 13.85 -4.43
N LEU A 154 -4.04 13.04 -3.38
CA LEU A 154 -5.14 12.43 -2.63
C LEU A 154 -5.88 13.43 -1.75
N ARG A 155 -5.20 14.42 -1.17
CA ARG A 155 -5.82 15.53 -0.45
C ARG A 155 -6.77 16.32 -1.33
N SER A 156 -6.36 16.62 -2.57
CA SER A 156 -7.21 17.34 -3.52
C SER A 156 -8.46 16.54 -3.92
N ALA A 157 -8.33 15.21 -4.05
CA ALA A 157 -9.40 14.34 -4.54
C ALA A 157 -10.34 13.83 -3.43
N PHE A 158 -9.85 13.70 -2.20
CA PHE A 158 -10.57 13.11 -1.06
C PHE A 158 -10.37 13.93 0.22
N PRO A 159 -10.81 15.20 0.24
CA PRO A 159 -10.67 16.03 1.43
C PRO A 159 -11.41 15.41 2.61
N CYS A 160 -10.80 15.43 3.80
CA CYS A 160 -11.55 15.15 5.01
C CYS A 160 -12.60 16.25 5.18
N GLY A 161 -13.86 15.85 5.37
CA GLY A 161 -14.91 16.81 5.69
C GLY A 161 -14.50 17.62 6.92
N THR A 162 -14.80 18.92 6.93
CA THR A 162 -14.65 19.71 8.16
C THR A 162 -15.39 18.99 9.28
N PRO A 163 -14.76 18.71 10.43
CA PRO A 163 -15.48 18.16 11.56
C PRO A 163 -16.66 19.09 11.85
N PRO A 164 -17.87 18.56 12.12
CA PRO A 164 -19.00 19.41 12.45
C PRO A 164 -18.59 20.30 13.63
N VAL A 165 -18.70 21.62 13.45
CA VAL A 165 -18.44 22.56 14.53
C VAL A 165 -19.47 22.27 15.60
N ILE A 166 -19.04 21.65 16.71
CA ILE A 166 -19.90 21.43 17.86
C ILE A 166 -20.07 22.79 18.53
N THR A 167 -21.07 23.56 18.11
CA THR A 167 -21.56 24.71 18.87
C THR A 167 -22.19 24.16 20.15
N ARG A 168 -21.46 24.23 21.27
CA ARG A 168 -22.08 24.00 22.59
C ARG A 168 -23.08 25.14 22.84
N PRO A 169 -24.32 24.83 23.25
CA PRO A 169 -25.33 25.82 23.58
C PRO A 169 -24.94 26.68 24.79
#